data_AF-A0A2D5VMB4-F1
#
_entry.id   AF-A0A2D5VMB4-F1
#
_cell.length_a   1.000
_cell.length_b   1.000
_cell.length_c   1.000
_cell.angle_alpha   90.00
_cell.angle_beta   90.00
_cell.angle_gamma   90.00
#
_symmetry.space_group_name_H-M   'P 1'
#
loop_
_entity.id
_entity.type
_entity.pdbx_description
1 polymer ?
#
loop_
_entity_poly.entity_id
_entity_poly.type
_entity_poly.pdbx_seq_one_letter_code
_entity_poly.pdbx_strand_id
1 'polypeptide(L)'
;MSKSQFIHKVMGDIEPVNLYEETMRALEKKAATAMESANIIFGDIVRQCRQASQNGEFKSCVEISALSQETKSALVTALNARIHPKPRIEFSCDQRDRPATYYIELDWSRTE
;
A
#
# COMPACT_ATOMS: atom_id res chain seq x y z
N MET A 1 20.81 -57.74 -1.33
CA MET A 1 20.60 -56.43 -0.65
C MET A 1 19.38 -56.55 0.23
N SER A 2 19.48 -56.19 1.51
CA SER A 2 18.33 -56.28 2.41
C SER A 2 17.38 -55.09 2.20
N LYS A 3 16.07 -55.29 2.46
CA LYS A 3 15.03 -54.25 2.36
C LYS A 3 15.37 -53.01 3.20
N SER A 4 16.08 -53.20 4.31
CA SER A 4 16.55 -52.13 5.20
C SER A 4 17.68 -51.29 4.58
N GLN A 5 18.56 -51.89 3.77
CA GLN A 5 19.62 -51.17 3.04
C GLN A 5 19.08 -50.34 1.86
N PHE A 6 17.94 -50.70 1.28
CA PHE A 6 17.31 -49.91 0.23
C PHE A 6 16.69 -48.62 0.79
N ILE A 7 16.02 -48.70 1.95
CA ILE A 7 15.38 -47.54 2.59
C ILE A 7 16.42 -46.49 3.02
N HIS A 8 17.54 -46.91 3.62
CA HIS A 8 18.62 -46.00 4.01
C HIS A 8 19.30 -45.29 2.82
N LYS A 9 19.30 -45.90 1.63
CA LYS A 9 19.86 -45.30 0.41
C LYS A 9 18.91 -44.29 -0.25
N VAL A 10 17.59 -44.45 -0.07
CA VAL A 10 16.57 -43.57 -0.67
C VAL A 10 16.24 -42.38 0.25
N MET A 11 16.42 -42.53 1.56
CA MET A 11 16.11 -41.50 2.57
C MET A 11 17.31 -40.62 2.95
N GLY A 12 18.51 -40.89 2.42
CA GLY A 12 19.75 -40.20 2.79
C GLY A 12 19.90 -38.77 2.25
N ASP A 13 19.14 -38.40 1.21
CA ASP A 13 19.31 -37.14 0.48
C ASP A 13 18.03 -36.29 0.42
N ILE A 14 17.14 -36.43 1.40
CA ILE A 14 16.00 -35.51 1.55
C ILE A 14 16.37 -34.50 2.63
N GLU A 15 17.02 -33.40 2.24
CA GLU A 15 17.07 -32.22 3.10
C GLU A 15 15.63 -31.86 3.46
N PRO A 16 15.28 -31.71 4.75
CA PRO A 16 13.98 -31.19 5.11
C PRO A 16 13.93 -29.75 4.62
N VAL A 17 13.30 -29.54 3.46
CA VAL A 17 12.97 -28.20 2.98
C VAL A 17 12.18 -27.55 4.11
N ASN A 18 12.79 -26.58 4.78
CA ASN A 18 12.20 -25.90 5.91
C ASN A 18 11.15 -24.93 5.35
N LEU A 19 10.04 -25.50 4.90
CA LEU A 19 8.94 -24.84 4.21
C LEU A 19 8.43 -23.64 5.00
N TYR A 20 8.52 -23.70 6.34
CA TYR A 20 8.20 -22.58 7.22
C TYR A 20 9.13 -21.38 7.00
N GLU A 21 10.45 -21.58 7.00
CA GLU A 21 11.41 -20.49 6.78
C GLU A 21 11.29 -19.90 5.37
N GLU A 22 11.08 -20.72 4.35
CA GLU A 22 10.86 -20.25 2.98
C GLU A 22 9.56 -19.45 2.85
N THR A 23 8.49 -19.91 3.51
CA THR A 23 7.20 -19.20 3.52
C THR A 23 7.30 -17.87 4.27
N MET A 24 8.01 -17.84 5.40
CA MET A 24 8.25 -16.61 6.16
C MET A 24 9.07 -15.60 5.37
N ARG A 25 10.16 -16.01 4.72
CA ARG A 25 10.95 -15.13 3.84
C ARG A 25 10.12 -14.60 2.66
N ALA A 26 9.27 -15.44 2.07
CA ALA A 26 8.38 -15.01 1.01
C ALA A 26 7.33 -13.99 1.50
N LEU A 27 6.81 -14.16 2.72
CA LEU A 27 5.89 -13.22 3.34
C LEU A 27 6.55 -11.88 3.66
N GLU A 28 7.75 -11.90 4.26
CA GLU A 28 8.54 -10.70 4.55
C GLU A 28 8.89 -9.92 3.27
N LYS A 29 9.30 -10.63 2.21
CA LYS A 29 9.58 -10.01 0.92
C LYS A 29 8.32 -9.35 0.33
N LYS A 30 7.17 -10.03 0.38
CA LYS A 30 5.89 -9.46 -0.07
C LYS A 30 5.48 -8.24 0.75
N ALA A 31 5.66 -8.29 2.06
CA ALA A 31 5.37 -7.17 2.96
C ALA A 31 6.29 -5.97 2.64
N ALA A 32 7.58 -6.20 2.44
CA ALA A 32 8.53 -5.15 2.07
C ALA A 32 8.18 -4.51 0.73
N THR A 33 7.87 -5.31 -0.30
CA THR A 33 7.44 -4.78 -1.61
C THR A 33 6.12 -4.00 -1.49
N ALA A 34 5.17 -4.48 -0.67
CA ALA A 34 3.92 -3.76 -0.42
C ALA A 34 4.15 -2.42 0.30
N MET A 35 5.06 -2.37 1.28
CA MET A 35 5.44 -1.13 1.97
C MET A 35 6.18 -0.15 1.07
N GLU A 36 7.08 -0.64 0.21
CA GLU A 36 7.79 0.19 -0.77
C GLU A 36 6.80 0.79 -1.79
N SER A 37 5.87 -0.04 -2.28
CA SER A 37 4.81 0.40 -3.19
C SER A 37 3.88 1.41 -2.52
N ALA A 38 3.52 1.17 -1.25
CA ALA A 38 2.77 2.12 -0.46
C ALA A 38 3.55 3.44 -0.33
N ASN A 39 4.81 3.43 0.08
CA ASN A 39 5.60 4.66 0.23
C ASN A 39 5.70 5.48 -1.06
N ILE A 40 5.82 4.83 -2.22
CA ILE A 40 5.80 5.50 -3.52
C ILE A 40 4.44 6.14 -3.77
N ILE A 41 3.35 5.39 -3.62
CA ILE A 41 1.97 5.88 -3.82
C ILE A 41 1.66 7.04 -2.85
N PHE A 42 1.99 6.90 -1.57
CA PHE A 42 1.82 7.94 -0.55
C PHE A 42 2.63 9.19 -0.87
N GLY A 43 3.89 9.02 -1.31
CA GLY A 43 4.76 10.12 -1.71
C GLY A 43 4.18 10.90 -2.89
N ASP A 44 3.68 10.19 -3.90
CA ASP A 44 3.08 10.80 -5.08
C ASP A 44 1.76 11.51 -4.78
N ILE A 45 0.89 10.93 -3.94
CA ILE A 45 -0.33 11.60 -3.50
C ILE A 45 0.02 12.89 -2.78
N VAL A 46 0.90 12.85 -1.78
CA VAL A 46 1.31 14.06 -1.04
C VAL A 46 1.90 15.12 -1.98
N ARG A 47 2.67 14.71 -2.99
CA ARG A 47 3.26 15.61 -3.99
C ARG A 47 2.18 16.27 -4.85
N GLN A 48 1.22 15.51 -5.39
CA GLN A 48 0.11 16.03 -6.19
C GLN A 48 -0.76 16.98 -5.36
N CYS A 49 -1.08 16.60 -4.13
CA CYS A 49 -1.84 17.43 -3.21
C CYS A 49 -1.12 18.75 -2.87
N ARG A 50 0.21 18.73 -2.68
CA ARG A 50 1.02 19.94 -2.48
C ARG A 50 1.01 20.86 -3.71
N GLN A 51 1.13 20.29 -4.90
CA GLN A 51 1.12 21.05 -6.15
C GLN A 51 -0.24 21.75 -6.34
N ALA A 52 -1.34 21.04 -6.10
CA ALA A 52 -2.68 21.62 -6.15
C ALA A 52 -2.83 22.81 -5.19
N SER A 53 -2.34 22.66 -3.95
CA SER A 53 -2.32 23.75 -2.95
C SER A 53 -1.52 24.96 -3.44
N GLN A 54 -0.36 24.75 -4.05
CA GLN A 54 0.49 25.84 -4.57
C GLN A 54 -0.10 26.55 -5.78
N ASN A 55 -0.88 25.84 -6.60
CA ASN A 55 -1.57 26.39 -7.76
C ASN A 55 -2.82 27.20 -7.40
N GLY A 56 -3.20 27.23 -6.11
CA GLY A 56 -4.40 27.93 -5.64
C GLY A 56 -5.70 27.21 -6.03
N GLU A 57 -5.64 25.91 -6.34
CA GLU A 57 -6.85 25.12 -6.57
C GLU A 57 -7.64 25.03 -5.26
N PHE A 58 -8.87 25.54 -5.26
CA PHE A 58 -9.77 25.42 -4.11
C PHE A 58 -10.23 23.98 -3.89
N LYS A 59 -10.27 23.19 -4.97
CA LYS A 59 -10.63 21.78 -4.96
C LYS A 59 -9.69 21.00 -5.86
N SER A 60 -9.18 19.88 -5.37
CA SER A 60 -8.36 18.97 -6.17
C SER A 60 -8.74 17.52 -5.91
N CYS A 61 -8.71 16.70 -6.96
CA CYS A 61 -9.03 15.28 -6.90
C CYS A 61 -7.81 14.47 -7.31
N VAL A 62 -7.34 13.59 -6.42
CA VAL A 62 -6.26 12.64 -6.73
C VAL A 62 -6.86 11.26 -6.83
N GLU A 63 -6.75 10.63 -8.00
CA GLU A 63 -7.13 9.24 -8.20
C GLU A 63 -6.21 8.31 -7.41
N ILE A 64 -6.80 7.38 -6.68
CA ILE A 64 -6.12 6.41 -5.83
C ILE A 64 -6.67 5.00 -6.06
N SER A 65 -5.89 3.99 -5.68
CA SER A 65 -6.40 2.63 -5.55
C SER A 65 -7.27 2.50 -4.29
N ALA A 66 -8.06 1.42 -4.20
CA ALA A 66 -8.80 1.11 -2.98
C ALA A 66 -7.85 1.01 -1.77
N LEU A 67 -8.07 1.84 -0.74
CA LEU A 67 -7.26 1.86 0.47
C LEU A 67 -8.03 1.27 1.66
N SER A 68 -7.31 0.58 2.54
CA SER A 68 -7.84 0.17 3.85
C SER A 68 -8.09 1.39 4.74
N GLN A 69 -8.87 1.21 5.81
CA GLN A 69 -9.18 2.31 6.73
C GLN A 69 -7.93 2.80 7.48
N GLU A 70 -7.03 1.90 7.86
CA GLU A 70 -5.75 2.23 8.50
C GLU A 70 -4.88 3.05 7.55
N THR A 71 -4.85 2.66 6.28
CA THR A 71 -4.08 3.34 5.22
C THR A 71 -4.62 4.76 4.98
N LYS A 72 -5.95 4.94 4.95
CA LYS A 72 -6.59 6.26 4.87
C LYS A 72 -6.21 7.16 6.05
N SER A 73 -6.23 6.61 7.28
CA SER A 73 -5.88 7.37 8.49
C SER A 73 -4.41 7.83 8.48
N ALA A 74 -3.49 6.94 8.10
CA ALA A 74 -2.07 7.29 7.94
C ALA A 74 -1.88 8.38 6.87
N LEU A 75 -2.65 8.34 5.79
CA LEU A 75 -2.57 9.32 4.70
C LEU A 75 -3.07 10.69 5.12
N VAL A 76 -4.22 10.75 5.81
CA VAL A 76 -4.73 12.00 6.39
C VAL A 76 -3.70 12.63 7.32
N THR A 77 -3.07 11.82 8.18
CA THR A 77 -2.02 12.29 9.07
C THR A 77 -0.82 12.85 8.31
N ALA A 78 -0.35 12.14 7.28
CA ALA A 78 0.77 12.59 6.44
C ALA A 78 0.45 13.87 5.66
N LEU A 79 -0.75 13.99 5.09
CA LEU A 79 -1.20 15.18 4.36
C LEU A 79 -1.30 16.38 5.31
N ASN A 80 -1.95 16.22 6.47
CA ASN A 80 -2.08 17.27 7.47
C ASN A 80 -0.75 17.76 8.06
N ALA A 81 0.27 16.90 8.10
CA ALA A 81 1.60 17.27 8.56
C ALA A 81 2.44 17.98 7.50
N ARG A 82 2.08 17.84 6.21
CA ARG A 82 2.93 18.21 5.08
C ARG A 82 2.33 19.29 4.19
N ILE A 83 1.04 19.61 4.32
CA ILE A 83 0.33 20.55 3.47
C ILE A 83 -0.25 21.68 4.32
N HIS A 84 0.03 22.92 3.91
CA HIS A 84 -0.51 24.13 4.52
C HIS A 84 -0.96 25.12 3.43
N PRO A 85 -2.14 25.76 3.58
CA PRO A 85 -3.11 25.55 4.66
C PRO A 85 -3.77 24.16 4.61
N LYS A 86 -4.34 23.71 5.74
CA LYS A 86 -4.90 22.35 5.86
C LYS A 86 -6.21 22.26 5.07
N PRO A 87 -6.30 21.39 4.04
CA PRO A 87 -7.57 21.15 3.37
C PRO A 87 -8.48 20.28 4.23
N ARG A 88 -9.78 20.35 3.99
CA ARG A 88 -10.68 19.25 4.31
C ARG A 88 -10.38 18.10 3.35
N ILE A 89 -10.21 16.89 3.89
CA ILE A 89 -9.86 15.68 3.13
C ILE A 89 -11.07 14.74 3.12
N GLU A 90 -11.58 14.40 1.94
CA GLU A 90 -12.65 13.43 1.76
C GLU A 90 -12.20 12.29 0.84
N PHE A 91 -12.67 11.08 1.13
CA PHE A 91 -12.43 9.91 0.30
C PHE A 91 -13.73 9.53 -0.39
N SER A 92 -13.75 9.56 -1.71
CA SER A 92 -14.91 9.19 -2.51
C SER A 92 -14.58 8.00 -3.42
N CYS A 93 -15.62 7.32 -3.88
CA CYS A 93 -15.53 6.21 -4.82
C CYS A 93 -16.63 6.38 -5.85
N ASP A 94 -16.27 6.48 -7.14
CA ASP A 94 -17.24 6.43 -8.22
C ASP A 94 -17.44 4.97 -8.63
N GLN A 95 -18.63 4.45 -8.31
CA GLN A 95 -19.02 3.07 -8.63
C GLN A 95 -19.66 2.95 -10.02
N ARG A 96 -19.83 4.06 -10.75
CA ARG A 96 -20.34 4.05 -12.13
C ARG A 96 -19.27 3.56 -13.11
N ASP A 97 -18.00 3.75 -12.77
CA ASP A 97 -16.87 3.18 -13.51
C ASP A 97 -16.63 1.72 -13.09
N ARG A 98 -16.32 0.87 -14.08
CA ARG A 98 -15.84 -0.49 -13.85
C ARG A 98 -14.45 -0.65 -14.49
N PRO A 99 -13.38 -0.84 -13.70
CA PRO A 99 -13.35 -0.98 -12.23
C PRO A 99 -13.69 0.33 -11.49
N ALA A 100 -14.12 0.22 -10.23
CA ALA A 100 -14.48 1.37 -9.41
C ALA A 100 -13.26 2.27 -9.18
N THR A 101 -13.43 3.56 -9.43
CA THR A 101 -12.37 4.57 -9.29
C THR A 101 -12.48 5.23 -7.92
N TYR A 102 -11.36 5.36 -7.21
CA TYR A 102 -11.32 5.97 -5.87
C TYR A 102 -10.59 7.31 -5.95
N TYR A 103 -11.05 8.29 -5.17
CA TYR A 103 -10.49 9.63 -5.18
C TYR A 103 -10.24 10.14 -3.76
N ILE A 104 -9.28 11.05 -3.67
CA ILE A 104 -9.10 11.95 -2.53
C ILE A 104 -9.49 13.33 -3.00
N GLU A 105 -10.50 13.90 -2.36
CA GLU A 105 -10.94 15.27 -2.58
C GLU A 105 -10.34 16.15 -1.50
N LEU A 106 -9.61 17.18 -1.94
CA LEU A 106 -9.05 18.21 -1.06
C LEU A 106 -9.81 19.51 -1.27
N ASP A 107 -10.35 20.08 -0.19
CA ASP A 107 -11.10 21.33 -0.24
C ASP A 107 -10.45 22.39 0.67
N TRP A 108 -9.95 23.47 0.06
CA TRP A 108 -9.36 24.64 0.73
C TRP A 108 -10.32 25.84 0.81
N SER A 109 -11.55 25.73 0.30
CA SER A 109 -12.56 26.79 0.37
C SER A 109 -13.03 27.09 1.80
N ARG A 110 -12.76 26.17 2.73
CA ARG A 110 -13.04 26.25 4.16
C ARG A 110 -11.80 25.87 4.95
N THR A 111 -10.72 26.62 4.75
CA THR A 111 -9.51 26.47 5.56
C THR A 111 -9.82 26.91 6.99
N GLU A 112 -9.56 26.03 7.97
CA GLU A 112 -9.53 26.37 9.40
C GLU A 112 -8.23 27.09 9.76
#